data_AF-A0A378A1S8-F1
#
_entry.id   AF-A0A378A1S8-F1
#
_cell.length_a   1.000
_cell.length_b   1.000
_cell.length_c   1.000
_cell.angle_alpha   90.00
_cell.angle_beta   90.00
_cell.angle_gamma   90.00
#
_symmetry.space_group_name_H-M   'P 1'
#
loop_
_entity.id
_entity.type
_entity.pdbx_description
1 polymer ?
#
loop_
_entity_poly.entity_id
_entity_poly.type
_entity_poly.pdbx_seq_one_letter_code
_entity_poly.pdbx_strand_id
1 'polypeptide(L)'
;MGGDELLQVGIALKSSKRGLHRKEDEKEYNDKLMGMLVKLIAHKIGHSFGTSKKPSISAILNELYKLADEEGISKTGLSKSAIYDKIRKALNSIYYTE
;
A
#
# COMPACT_ATOMS: atom_id res chain seq x y z
N MET A 1 -14.02 -6.26 -40.40
CA MET A 1 -12.88 -6.40 -39.46
C MET A 1 -12.27 -7.76 -39.71
N GLY A 2 -11.08 -7.77 -40.30
CA GLY A 2 -10.40 -8.98 -40.76
C GLY A 2 -9.59 -9.65 -39.65
N GLY A 3 -9.21 -10.92 -39.85
CA GLY A 3 -8.52 -11.74 -38.85
C GLY A 3 -7.19 -11.16 -38.35
N ASP A 4 -6.48 -10.38 -39.17
CA ASP A 4 -5.19 -9.77 -38.80
C ASP A 4 -5.34 -8.61 -37.80
N GLU A 5 -6.38 -7.78 -37.94
CA GLU A 5 -6.64 -6.69 -36.99
C GLU A 5 -7.03 -7.25 -35.62
N LEU A 6 -7.82 -8.31 -35.59
CA LEU A 6 -8.20 -9.03 -34.37
C LEU A 6 -7.00 -9.70 -33.69
N LEU A 7 -6.07 -10.26 -34.47
CA LEU A 7 -4.85 -10.87 -33.94
C LEU A 7 -3.93 -9.81 -33.30
N GLN A 8 -3.75 -8.66 -33.94
CA GLN A 8 -2.93 -7.58 -33.40
C GLN A 8 -3.54 -6.97 -32.12
N VAL A 9 -4.86 -6.78 -32.07
CA VAL A 9 -5.57 -6.35 -30.86
C VAL A 9 -5.42 -7.39 -29.73
N GLY A 10 -5.51 -8.68 -30.06
CA GLY A 10 -5.30 -9.78 -29.11
C GLY A 10 -3.88 -9.80 -28.51
N ILE A 11 -2.85 -9.58 -29.34
CA ILE A 11 -1.46 -9.52 -28.91
C ILE A 11 -1.21 -8.29 -28.02
N ALA A 12 -1.74 -7.12 -28.41
CA ALA A 12 -1.62 -5.88 -27.63
C ALA A 12 -2.34 -5.96 -26.27
N LEU A 13 -3.52 -6.58 -26.21
CA LEU A 13 -4.24 -6.80 -24.96
C LEU A 13 -3.52 -7.81 -24.05
N LYS A 14 -2.93 -8.87 -24.62
CA LYS A 14 -2.20 -9.89 -23.86
C LYS A 14 -0.89 -9.35 -23.28
N SER A 15 -0.15 -8.52 -24.01
CA SER A 15 1.06 -7.88 -23.52
C SER A 15 0.77 -6.81 -22.45
N SER A 16 -0.29 -6.02 -22.65
CA SER A 16 -0.76 -5.03 -21.67
C SER A 16 -1.19 -5.68 -20.35
N LYS A 17 -1.91 -6.81 -20.40
CA LYS A 17 -2.34 -7.55 -19.21
C LYS A 17 -1.19 -8.11 -18.37
N ARG A 18 -0.10 -8.60 -18.98
CA ARG A 18 1.06 -9.09 -18.21
C ARG A 18 1.75 -7.98 -17.43
N GLY A 19 1.87 -6.79 -18.02
CA GLY A 19 2.38 -5.60 -17.32
C GLY A 19 1.45 -5.11 -16.22
N LEU A 20 0.13 -5.27 -16.39
CA LEU A 20 -0.87 -4.93 -15.39
C LEU A 20 -0.83 -5.88 -14.19
N HIS A 21 -0.80 -7.20 -14.42
CA HIS A 21 -0.68 -8.20 -13.36
C HIS A 21 0.57 -7.98 -12.51
N ARG A 22 1.73 -7.75 -13.14
CA ARG A 22 2.97 -7.48 -12.40
C ARG A 22 2.86 -6.23 -11.51
N LYS A 23 2.15 -5.19 -11.96
CA LYS A 23 1.91 -3.98 -11.16
C LYS A 23 0.92 -4.22 -10.03
N GLU A 24 -0.06 -5.09 -10.23
CA GLU A 24 -1.01 -5.49 -9.20
C GLU A 24 -0.32 -6.33 -8.10
N ASP A 25 0.49 -7.30 -8.50
CA ASP A 25 1.28 -8.15 -7.58
C ASP A 25 2.24 -7.29 -6.73
N GLU A 26 2.95 -6.35 -7.35
CA GLU A 26 3.88 -5.46 -6.65
C GLU A 26 3.16 -4.53 -5.68
N LYS A 27 1.99 -4.02 -6.08
CA LYS A 27 1.14 -3.21 -5.21
C LYS A 27 0.63 -4.01 -4.02
N GLU A 28 0.18 -5.24 -4.23
CA GLU A 28 -0.29 -6.11 -3.16
C GLU A 28 0.82 -6.45 -2.18
N TYR A 29 2.03 -6.78 -2.69
CA TYR A 29 3.21 -6.99 -1.86
C TYR A 29 3.54 -5.74 -1.01
N ASN A 30 3.54 -4.56 -1.62
CA ASN A 30 3.81 -3.31 -0.93
C ASN A 30 2.76 -3.00 0.16
N ASP A 31 1.48 -3.24 -0.14
CA ASP A 31 0.40 -3.06 0.83
C ASP A 31 0.55 -4.07 1.99
N LYS A 32 0.88 -5.34 1.72
CA LYS A 32 1.15 -6.35 2.75
C LYS A 32 2.34 -5.97 3.64
N LEU A 33 3.45 -5.55 3.03
CA LEU A 33 4.65 -5.11 3.75
C LEU A 33 4.34 -3.90 4.64
N MET A 34 3.66 -2.89 4.10
CA MET A 34 3.26 -1.69 4.85
C MET A 34 2.35 -2.06 6.04
N GLY A 35 1.39 -2.95 5.83
CA GLY A 35 0.51 -3.43 6.89
C GLY A 35 1.27 -4.17 7.99
N MET A 36 2.25 -5.00 7.62
CA MET A 36 3.13 -5.69 8.57
C MET A 36 3.97 -4.72 9.38
N LEU A 37 4.56 -3.70 8.74
CA LEU A 37 5.35 -2.68 9.44
C LEU A 37 4.51 -1.92 10.46
N VAL A 38 3.29 -1.52 10.09
CA VAL A 38 2.33 -0.86 10.99
C VAL A 38 2.02 -1.74 12.21
N LYS A 39 1.76 -3.04 11.99
CA LYS A 39 1.54 -4.00 13.08
C LYS A 39 2.78 -4.21 13.94
N LEU A 40 3.97 -4.25 13.34
CA LEU A 40 5.24 -4.42 14.04
C LEU A 40 5.52 -3.23 14.96
N ILE A 41 5.27 -2.00 14.49
CA ILE A 41 5.38 -0.79 15.31
C ILE A 41 4.43 -0.87 16.51
N ALA A 42 3.15 -1.19 16.26
CA ALA A 42 2.16 -1.33 17.32
C ALA A 42 2.49 -2.48 18.30
N HIS A 43 3.15 -3.54 17.82
CA HIS A 43 3.59 -4.66 18.66
C HIS A 43 4.81 -4.31 19.52
N LYS A 44 5.79 -3.60 18.95
CA LYS A 44 7.07 -3.28 19.61
C LYS A 44 6.95 -2.13 20.60
N ILE A 45 6.25 -1.06 20.23
CA ILE A 45 6.11 0.14 21.06
C ILE A 45 4.91 0.01 22.00
N GLY A 46 3.77 -0.45 21.48
CA GLY A 46 2.53 -0.54 22.26
C GLY A 46 1.95 0.80 22.70
N HIS A 47 1.12 0.78 23.75
CA HIS A 47 0.50 1.95 24.37
C HIS A 47 -0.29 2.83 23.39
N SER A 48 0.19 4.05 23.13
CA SER A 48 -0.43 5.05 22.25
C SER A 48 -0.52 4.59 20.79
N PHE A 49 0.35 3.65 20.39
CA PHE A 49 0.35 3.04 19.06
C PHE A 49 -0.64 1.88 18.94
N GLY A 50 -1.37 1.55 20.00
CA GLY A 50 -2.34 0.46 20.03
C GLY A 50 -1.67 -0.90 20.19
N THR A 51 -2.25 -1.92 19.56
CA THR A 51 -1.75 -3.30 19.61
C THR A 51 -1.58 -3.85 18.19
N SER A 52 -0.82 -4.94 18.02
CA SER A 52 -0.71 -5.63 16.72
C SER A 52 -2.06 -5.96 16.07
N LYS A 53 -3.09 -6.25 16.88
CA LYS A 53 -4.45 -6.53 16.39
C LYS A 53 -5.21 -5.27 16.02
N LYS A 54 -4.97 -4.17 16.73
CA LYS A 54 -5.64 -2.88 16.52
C LYS A 54 -4.62 -1.73 16.62
N PRO A 55 -3.84 -1.49 15.57
CA PRO A 55 -2.89 -0.38 15.53
C PRO A 55 -3.61 0.97 15.57
N SER A 56 -3.04 1.93 16.29
CA SER A 56 -3.51 3.31 16.32
C SER A 56 -2.96 4.08 15.12
N ILE A 57 -3.74 4.14 14.04
CA ILE A 57 -3.35 4.84 12.81
C ILE A 57 -3.03 6.32 13.08
N SER A 58 -3.79 6.96 13.98
CA SER A 58 -3.59 8.37 14.34
C SER A 58 -2.21 8.63 14.96
N ALA A 59 -1.79 7.76 15.89
CA ALA A 59 -0.49 7.90 16.57
C ALA A 59 0.66 7.66 15.60
N ILE A 60 0.53 6.64 14.73
CA ILE A 60 1.52 6.33 13.70
C ILE A 60 1.64 7.49 12.70
N LEU A 61 0.51 8.05 12.25
CA LEU A 61 0.52 9.19 11.34
C LEU A 61 1.25 10.40 11.94
N ASN A 62 0.99 10.70 13.21
CA ASN A 62 1.63 11.84 13.87
C ASN A 62 3.14 11.67 13.91
N GLU A 63 3.64 10.46 14.21
CA GLU A 63 5.09 10.24 14.22
C GLU A 63 5.71 10.16 12.84
N LEU A 64 4.97 9.71 11.82
CA LEU A 64 5.42 9.84 10.43
C LEU A 64 5.60 11.30 10.03
N TYR A 65 4.72 12.20 10.47
CA TYR A 65 4.88 13.63 10.20
C TYR A 65 6.04 14.25 10.98
N LYS A 66 6.22 13.88 12.25
CA LYS A 66 7.38 14.35 13.01
C LYS A 66 8.69 13.88 12.38
N LEU A 67 8.77 12.60 12.02
CA LEU A 67 9.94 12.06 11.33
C LEU A 67 10.21 12.80 10.01
N ALA A 68 9.16 13.06 9.22
CA ALA A 68 9.31 13.83 8.00
C ALA A 68 9.81 15.26 8.25
N ASP A 69 9.36 15.92 9.33
CA ASP A 69 9.86 17.24 9.72
C ASP A 69 11.33 17.19 10.19
N GLU A 70 11.67 16.19 10.99
CA GLU A 70 13.02 16.00 11.54
C GLU A 70 14.06 15.69 10.45
N GLU A 71 13.68 14.90 9.45
CA GLU A 71 14.55 14.50 8.34
C GLU A 71 14.45 15.42 7.10
N GLY A 72 13.59 16.45 7.14
CA GLY A 72 13.36 17.35 6.01
C GLY A 72 12.71 16.67 4.78
N ILE A 73 11.95 15.60 5.00
CA ILE A 73 11.25 14.87 3.95
C ILE A 73 10.01 15.65 3.52
N SER A 74 9.85 15.85 2.21
CA SER A 74 8.68 16.51 1.67
C SER A 74 7.39 15.75 2.00
N LYS A 75 6.40 16.47 2.54
CA LYS A 75 5.04 15.96 2.79
C LYS A 75 4.14 16.01 1.56
N THR A 76 4.66 16.40 0.39
CA THR A 76 3.89 16.41 -0.85
C THR A 76 3.40 15.00 -1.18
N GLY A 77 2.09 14.83 -1.36
CA GLY A 77 1.48 13.52 -1.58
C GLY A 77 1.22 12.70 -0.29
N LEU A 78 1.61 13.22 0.87
CA LEU A 78 1.36 12.65 2.20
C LEU A 78 0.21 13.36 2.90
N SER A 79 -0.94 13.50 2.23
CA SER A 79 -2.12 14.06 2.90
C SER A 79 -2.61 13.11 4.00
N LYS A 80 -3.15 13.68 5.09
CA LYS A 80 -3.68 12.90 6.22
C LYS A 80 -4.68 11.83 5.74
N SER A 81 -5.59 12.20 4.85
CA SER A 81 -6.56 11.27 4.27
C SER A 81 -5.88 10.15 3.47
N ALA A 82 -4.92 10.50 2.61
CA ALA A 82 -4.23 9.53 1.77
C ALA A 82 -3.45 8.50 2.60
N ILE A 83 -2.78 8.94 3.67
CA ILE A 83 -2.05 8.04 4.57
C ILE A 83 -3.03 7.14 5.33
N TYR A 84 -4.12 7.69 5.86
CA TYR A 84 -5.15 6.90 6.53
C TYR A 84 -5.68 5.78 5.65
N ASP A 85 -6.05 6.12 4.42
CA ASP A 85 -6.58 5.17 3.46
C ASP A 85 -5.55 4.11 3.07
N LYS A 86 -4.28 4.52 2.85
CA LYS A 86 -3.18 3.58 2.57
C LYS A 86 -2.95 2.61 3.72
N ILE A 87 -2.80 3.11 4.95
CA ILE A 87 -2.58 2.26 6.12
C ILE A 87 -3.77 1.32 6.33
N ARG A 88 -5.00 1.80 6.16
CA ARG A 88 -6.20 0.97 6.31
C ARG A 88 -6.27 -0.14 5.26
N LYS A 89 -5.99 0.17 3.99
CA LYS A 89 -5.91 -0.82 2.91
C LYS A 89 -4.81 -1.85 3.18
N ALA A 90 -3.63 -1.38 3.54
CA ALA A 90 -2.48 -2.21 3.91
C ALA A 90 -2.79 -3.15 5.09
N LEU A 91 -3.49 -2.68 6.12
CA LEU A 91 -3.89 -3.54 7.24
C LEU A 91 -4.89 -4.62 6.85
N ASN A 92 -5.79 -4.32 5.89
CA ASN A 92 -6.77 -5.27 5.38
C ASN A 92 -6.15 -6.29 4.41
N SER A 93 -5.10 -5.93 3.68
CA SER A 93 -4.47 -6.83 2.69
C SER A 93 -3.63 -7.96 3.32
N ILE A 94 -3.23 -7.84 4.59
CA ILE A 94 -2.42 -8.86 5.29
C ILE A 94 -3.15 -10.20 5.38
N TYR A 95 -4.47 -10.17 5.54
CA TYR A 95 -5.28 -11.38 5.72
C TYR A 95 -5.98 -11.83 4.44
N TYR A 96 -5.88 -11.06 3.35
CA TYR A 96 -6.26 -11.54 2.03
C TYR A 96 -5.19 -12.54 1.56
N THR A 97 -5.54 -13.80 1.77
CA THR A 97 -4.90 -14.97 1.16
C THR A 97 -5.91 -15.45 0.14
N GLU A 98 -5.51 -15.57 -1.13
CA GLU A 98 -6.30 -16.28 -2.14
C GLU A 98 -6.66 -17.70 -1.68
#